data_AF-A0A2N3EBP6-F1
#
_entry.id   AF-A0A2N3EBP6-F1
#
_cell.length_a   1.000
_cell.length_b   1.000
_cell.length_c   1.000
_cell.angle_alpha   90.00
_cell.angle_beta   90.00
_cell.angle_gamma   90.00
#
_symmetry.space_group_name_H-M   'P 1'
#
loop_
_entity.id
_entity.type
_entity.pdbx_description
1 polymer ?
#
loop_
_entity_poly.entity_id
_entity_poly.type
_entity_poly.pdbx_seq_one_letter_code
_entity_poly.pdbx_strand_id
1 'polypeptide(L)'
;MFHQERLERPPHHDQTGPNMVSRNKFRRGARATALGASLAALIAGGAQAADFLVEMNKSRALHFPQPVATIMVGNPAIADVTVEGSQLVYVMGRSYGRTNIVALDSDGKAIADMNVSVVAQNASTVTLTRGAGQYSYNCTPRCERVPAMGDSPESFATLMSQMSTTAGSSGSAGGTDSGASSGDGPMY
;
A
#
# COMPACT_ATOMS: atom_id res chain seq x y z
N MET A 1 -27.07 24.23 54.62
CA MET A 1 -26.21 24.55 53.47
C MET A 1 -25.87 23.22 52.82
N PHE A 2 -26.67 22.65 51.89
CA PHE A 2 -26.93 23.08 50.49
C PHE A 2 -25.61 23.48 49.82
N HIS A 3 -25.05 22.78 48.82
CA HIS A 3 -25.68 22.33 47.58
C HIS A 3 -25.04 21.05 47.01
N GLN A 4 -25.90 20.16 46.51
CA GLN A 4 -25.57 19.03 45.65
C GLN A 4 -26.26 19.31 44.31
N GLU A 5 -25.49 19.62 43.26
CA GLU A 5 -26.03 19.94 41.95
C GLU A 5 -26.31 18.66 41.15
N ARG A 6 -27.60 18.47 40.90
CA ARG A 6 -28.24 17.51 40.00
C ARG A 6 -28.55 18.26 38.71
N LEU A 7 -28.13 17.74 37.55
CA LEU A 7 -28.66 18.02 36.20
C LEU A 7 -28.04 16.97 35.25
N GLU A 8 -28.68 16.29 34.31
CA GLU A 8 -30.08 15.97 34.05
C GLU A 8 -30.03 14.85 32.98
N ARG A 9 -30.73 13.74 33.19
CA ARG A 9 -30.79 12.64 32.20
C ARG A 9 -31.79 13.03 31.10
N PRO A 10 -31.47 12.87 29.80
CA PRO A 10 -32.42 13.14 28.72
C PRO A 10 -33.58 12.13 28.72
N PRO A 11 -34.77 12.52 28.22
CA PRO A 11 -36.00 11.76 28.34
C PRO A 11 -36.05 10.53 27.40
N HIS A 12 -36.56 9.42 27.93
CA HIS A 12 -37.00 8.27 27.15
C HIS A 12 -38.29 8.62 26.40
N HIS A 13 -38.27 8.55 25.07
CA HIS A 13 -39.48 8.63 24.27
C HIS A 13 -40.27 7.33 24.40
N ASP A 14 -41.37 7.43 25.14
CA ASP A 14 -42.51 6.52 25.17
C ASP A 14 -43.23 6.54 23.81
N GLN A 15 -43.19 5.42 23.09
CA GLN A 15 -43.97 5.21 21.86
C GLN A 15 -45.12 4.24 22.15
N THR A 16 -46.14 4.71 22.88
CA THR A 16 -47.47 4.12 22.84
C THR A 16 -48.26 4.71 21.67
N GLY A 17 -48.39 3.95 20.59
CA GLY A 17 -49.42 4.17 19.57
C GLY A 17 -50.24 2.88 19.39
N PRO A 18 -51.55 2.88 19.67
CA PRO A 18 -52.39 1.74 19.35
C PRO A 18 -52.99 1.88 17.94
N ASN A 19 -53.30 0.72 17.36
CA ASN A 19 -54.11 0.46 16.17
C ASN A 19 -53.37 0.36 14.84
N MET A 20 -53.22 -0.89 14.38
CA MET A 20 -54.03 -1.39 13.28
C MET A 20 -53.95 -2.92 13.21
N VAL A 21 -55.00 -3.58 13.72
CA VAL A 21 -55.23 -5.01 13.58
C VAL A 21 -55.57 -5.31 12.13
N SER A 22 -54.58 -5.75 11.35
CA SER A 22 -54.79 -6.31 10.02
C SER A 22 -55.29 -7.75 10.15
N ARG A 23 -56.61 -7.95 9.99
CA ARG A 23 -57.28 -9.25 9.99
C ARG A 23 -56.98 -9.97 8.67
N ASN A 24 -55.86 -10.68 8.57
CA ASN A 24 -55.60 -11.51 7.39
C ASN A 24 -56.12 -12.94 7.62
N LYS A 25 -57.28 -13.23 6.99
CA LYS A 25 -57.95 -14.53 7.01
C LYS A 25 -57.19 -15.51 6.10
N PHE A 26 -56.33 -16.35 6.67
CA PHE A 26 -55.79 -17.51 5.94
C PHE A 26 -56.31 -18.82 6.53
N ARG A 27 -57.31 -19.36 5.82
CA ARG A 27 -57.91 -20.67 6.06
C ARG A 27 -56.89 -21.76 5.68
N ARG A 28 -56.77 -22.75 6.57
CA ARG A 28 -55.92 -23.94 6.43
C ARG A 28 -56.39 -24.83 5.27
N GLY A 29 -55.43 -25.38 4.52
CA GLY A 29 -55.67 -26.40 3.47
C GLY A 29 -54.38 -27.07 2.97
N ALA A 30 -53.98 -28.12 3.67
CA ALA A 30 -53.26 -29.35 3.27
C ALA A 30 -52.25 -29.41 2.08
N ARG A 31 -51.04 -29.90 2.46
CA ARG A 31 -50.21 -31.00 1.89
C ARG A 31 -49.33 -30.80 0.64
N ALA A 32 -48.06 -31.19 0.83
CA ALA A 32 -47.02 -31.66 -0.11
C ALA A 32 -46.50 -30.61 -1.12
N THR A 33 -45.19 -30.34 -1.27
CA THR A 33 -44.02 -31.21 -1.32
C THR A 33 -42.78 -30.48 -0.78
N ALA A 34 -41.89 -31.22 -0.13
CA ALA A 34 -40.55 -30.76 0.25
C ALA A 34 -39.58 -30.89 -0.94
N LEU A 35 -38.50 -30.10 -0.87
CA LEU A 35 -37.21 -30.16 -1.59
C LEU A 35 -36.99 -29.02 -2.59
N GLY A 36 -36.11 -28.08 -2.20
CA GLY A 36 -35.29 -27.32 -3.14
C GLY A 36 -35.44 -25.81 -3.11
N ALA A 37 -35.15 -25.14 -1.98
CA ALA A 37 -34.92 -23.68 -1.99
C ALA A 37 -34.11 -23.24 -0.77
N SER A 38 -32.91 -23.78 -0.59
CA SER A 38 -32.07 -23.39 0.55
C SER A 38 -30.59 -23.51 0.21
N LEU A 39 -30.08 -22.64 -0.68
CA LEU A 39 -28.69 -22.14 -0.61
C LEU A 39 -28.46 -20.93 -1.53
N ALA A 40 -29.02 -19.77 -1.18
CA ALA A 40 -28.54 -18.49 -1.71
C ALA A 40 -28.16 -17.60 -0.51
N ALA A 41 -27.20 -18.08 0.28
CA ALA A 41 -26.62 -17.27 1.35
C ALA A 41 -25.73 -16.20 0.71
N LEU A 42 -26.27 -14.99 0.74
CA LEU A 42 -25.67 -13.68 0.51
C LEU A 42 -24.17 -13.65 0.80
N ILE A 43 -23.34 -13.59 -0.25
CA ILE A 43 -21.95 -13.15 -0.13
C ILE A 43 -21.98 -11.62 -0.07
N ALA A 44 -22.23 -11.07 1.13
CA ALA A 44 -22.00 -9.65 1.40
C ALA A 44 -20.48 -9.44 1.53
N GLY A 45 -19.79 -9.26 0.41
CA GLY A 45 -18.41 -8.81 0.40
C GLY A 45 -18.36 -7.39 0.96
N GLY A 46 -17.81 -7.22 2.17
CA GLY A 46 -17.54 -5.90 2.72
C GLY A 46 -16.56 -5.17 1.81
N ALA A 47 -16.99 -4.06 1.21
CA ALA A 47 -16.12 -3.16 0.49
C ALA A 47 -15.19 -2.46 1.49
N GLN A 48 -14.04 -3.08 1.77
CA GLN A 48 -12.96 -2.42 2.48
C GLN A 48 -12.49 -1.27 1.58
N ALA A 49 -12.71 -0.02 1.99
CA ALA A 49 -12.18 1.14 1.27
C ALA A 49 -10.66 1.00 1.23
N ALA A 50 -10.11 0.74 0.05
CA ALA A 50 -8.67 0.59 -0.12
C ALA A 50 -7.99 1.95 0.05
N ASP A 51 -6.94 2.01 0.86
CA ASP A 51 -6.16 3.22 1.05
C ASP A 51 -5.48 3.64 -0.26
N PHE A 52 -5.45 4.93 -0.54
CA PHE A 52 -4.70 5.49 -1.65
C PHE A 52 -3.20 5.51 -1.32
N LEU A 53 -2.48 4.49 -1.78
CA LEU A 53 -1.05 4.32 -1.52
C LEU A 53 -0.21 5.25 -2.40
N VAL A 54 0.67 6.07 -1.82
CA VAL A 54 1.61 6.91 -2.57
C VAL A 54 3.02 6.65 -2.07
N GLU A 55 3.99 6.60 -2.97
CA GLU A 55 5.38 6.46 -2.54
C GLU A 55 5.97 7.83 -2.17
N MET A 56 6.83 7.87 -1.17
CA MET A 56 7.52 9.06 -0.68
C MET A 56 8.30 9.79 -1.79
N ASN A 57 8.06 11.07 -2.07
CA ASN A 57 8.66 11.82 -3.20
C ASN A 57 8.20 11.35 -4.60
N LYS A 58 7.10 10.58 -4.69
CA LYS A 58 6.37 10.34 -5.94
C LYS A 58 5.00 11.00 -5.87
N SER A 59 4.48 11.33 -7.05
CA SER A 59 3.08 11.69 -7.24
C SER A 59 2.29 10.56 -7.89
N ARG A 60 1.02 10.41 -7.51
CA ARG A 60 0.06 9.57 -8.23
C ARG A 60 -1.15 10.41 -8.65
N ALA A 61 -1.64 10.16 -9.86
CA ALA A 61 -2.86 10.76 -10.35
C ALA A 61 -4.08 10.15 -9.64
N LEU A 62 -4.98 11.01 -9.18
CA LEU A 62 -6.26 10.68 -8.59
C LEU A 62 -7.35 11.32 -9.45
N HIS A 63 -8.25 10.49 -9.96
CA HIS A 63 -9.39 10.93 -10.77
C HIS A 63 -10.67 10.84 -9.95
N PHE A 64 -11.45 11.90 -9.98
CA PHE A 64 -12.77 11.96 -9.35
C PHE A 64 -13.88 11.67 -10.37
N PRO A 65 -14.98 11.02 -9.95
CA PRO A 65 -16.09 10.70 -10.85
C PRO A 65 -16.93 11.92 -11.26
N GLN A 66 -16.78 13.04 -10.55
CA GLN A 66 -17.51 14.28 -10.75
C GLN A 66 -16.59 15.50 -10.50
N PRO A 67 -16.90 16.67 -11.06
CA PRO A 67 -16.12 17.90 -10.84
C PRO A 67 -16.02 18.26 -9.35
N VAL A 68 -14.80 18.52 -8.91
CA VAL A 68 -14.45 18.95 -7.54
C VAL A 68 -14.18 20.46 -7.55
N ALA A 69 -14.72 21.16 -6.56
CA ALA A 69 -14.50 22.59 -6.38
C ALA A 69 -13.46 22.88 -5.29
N THR A 70 -13.44 22.08 -4.22
CA THR A 70 -12.53 22.28 -3.08
C THR A 70 -11.90 20.97 -2.66
N ILE A 71 -10.61 21.00 -2.35
CA ILE A 71 -9.87 19.85 -1.83
C ILE A 71 -9.21 20.23 -0.53
N MET A 72 -9.41 19.38 0.48
CA MET A 72 -8.83 19.49 1.80
C MET A 72 -7.91 18.32 2.04
N VAL A 73 -6.71 18.60 2.54
CA VAL A 73 -5.74 17.58 2.94
C VAL A 73 -5.60 17.65 4.45
N GLY A 74 -5.79 16.51 5.14
CA GLY A 74 -5.72 16.47 6.60
C GLY A 74 -4.38 16.96 7.15
N ASN A 75 -3.27 16.43 6.61
CA ASN A 75 -1.92 16.88 6.93
C ASN A 75 -1.05 17.06 5.66
N PRO A 76 -0.86 18.31 5.19
CA PRO A 76 0.00 18.65 4.05
C PRO A 76 1.48 18.30 4.20
N ALA A 77 1.96 18.02 5.43
CA ALA A 77 3.32 17.56 5.65
C ALA A 77 3.51 16.08 5.27
N ILE A 78 2.44 15.28 5.27
CA ILE A 78 2.46 13.86 4.90
C ILE A 78 2.25 13.69 3.39
N ALA A 79 1.17 14.27 2.87
CA ALA A 79 0.89 14.27 1.44
C ALA A 79 0.41 15.66 1.03
N ASP A 80 0.68 16.05 -0.21
CA ASP A 80 0.25 17.33 -0.78
C ASP A 80 -0.45 17.09 -2.12
N VAL A 81 -1.23 18.06 -2.59
CA VAL A 81 -2.05 17.92 -3.80
C VAL A 81 -1.83 19.08 -4.77
N THR A 82 -1.65 18.73 -6.03
CA THR A 82 -1.66 19.69 -7.15
C THR A 82 -2.90 19.43 -7.99
N VAL A 83 -3.72 20.45 -8.18
CA VAL A 83 -4.97 20.34 -8.94
C VAL A 83 -4.71 20.55 -10.42
N GLU A 84 -5.18 19.62 -11.26
CA GLU A 84 -5.09 19.72 -12.72
C GLU A 84 -6.50 19.59 -13.33
N GLY A 85 -7.19 20.73 -13.44
CA GLY A 85 -8.58 20.78 -13.90
C GLY A 85 -9.59 20.42 -12.80
N SER A 86 -10.80 20.02 -13.19
CA SER A 86 -11.92 19.82 -12.26
C SER A 86 -12.08 18.40 -11.75
N GLN A 87 -11.43 17.40 -12.36
CA GLN A 87 -11.60 15.98 -12.00
C GLN A 87 -10.28 15.23 -11.78
N LEU A 88 -9.14 15.86 -12.06
CA LEU A 88 -7.83 15.23 -11.94
C LEU A 88 -6.97 16.02 -10.96
N VAL A 89 -6.37 15.31 -10.02
CA VAL A 89 -5.35 15.85 -9.13
C VAL A 89 -4.17 14.93 -9.01
N TYR A 90 -3.01 15.50 -8.75
CA TYR A 90 -1.79 14.77 -8.43
C TYR A 90 -1.55 14.82 -6.93
N VAL A 91 -1.54 13.65 -6.29
CA VAL A 91 -1.23 13.52 -4.87
C VAL A 91 0.26 13.17 -4.73
N MET A 92 1.02 14.05 -4.11
CA MET A 92 2.46 13.90 -3.83
C MET A 92 2.67 13.37 -2.42
N GLY A 93 3.41 12.27 -2.27
CA GLY A 93 3.89 11.82 -0.96
C GLY A 93 5.07 12.69 -0.49
N ARG A 94 4.99 13.30 0.70
CA ARG A 94 6.04 14.18 1.25
C ARG A 94 6.75 13.60 2.47
N SER A 95 6.02 12.95 3.37
CA SER A 95 6.59 12.25 4.53
C SER A 95 5.82 10.97 4.84
N TYR A 96 6.44 10.03 5.56
CA TYR A 96 5.83 8.75 5.89
C TYR A 96 4.65 8.95 6.83
N GLY A 97 3.56 8.22 6.59
CA GLY A 97 2.41 8.25 7.48
C GLY A 97 1.10 8.03 6.74
N ARG A 98 0.01 8.20 7.49
CA ARG A 98 -1.37 8.16 6.98
C ARG A 98 -2.00 9.53 7.20
N THR A 99 -2.63 10.05 6.15
CA THR A 99 -3.50 11.23 6.18
C THR A 99 -4.76 10.91 5.41
N ASN A 100 -5.66 11.87 5.22
CA ASN A 100 -6.78 11.77 4.33
C ASN A 100 -6.87 12.98 3.38
N ILE A 101 -7.62 12.79 2.30
CA ILE A 101 -8.03 13.84 1.37
C ILE A 101 -9.55 13.84 1.31
N VAL A 102 -10.14 15.02 1.45
CA VAL A 102 -11.58 15.25 1.32
C VAL A 102 -11.81 16.18 0.12
N ALA A 103 -12.63 15.73 -0.82
CA ALA A 103 -13.00 16.47 -2.02
C ALA A 103 -14.46 16.89 -1.93
N LEU A 104 -14.74 18.18 -2.17
CA LEU A 104 -16.08 18.77 -2.10
C LEU A 104 -16.51 19.33 -3.46
N ASP A 105 -17.80 19.26 -3.74
CA ASP A 105 -18.42 19.96 -4.87
C ASP A 105 -18.60 21.47 -4.60
N SER A 106 -19.18 22.19 -5.56
CA SER A 106 -19.44 23.63 -5.45
C SER A 106 -20.44 24.00 -4.35
N ASP A 107 -21.27 23.05 -3.92
CA ASP A 107 -22.28 23.24 -2.87
C ASP A 107 -21.71 22.87 -1.48
N GLY A 108 -20.43 22.49 -1.41
CA GLY A 108 -19.74 22.10 -0.18
C GLY A 108 -20.04 20.67 0.28
N LYS A 109 -20.68 19.84 -0.55
CA LYS A 109 -20.96 18.44 -0.23
C LYS A 109 -19.76 17.57 -0.57
N ALA A 110 -19.44 16.63 0.31
CA ALA A 110 -18.35 15.69 0.10
C ALA A 110 -18.64 14.73 -1.07
N ILE A 111 -17.76 14.77 -2.06
CA ILE A 111 -17.70 13.84 -3.20
C ILE A 111 -16.88 12.61 -2.81
N ALA A 112 -15.79 12.81 -2.10
CA ALA A 112 -14.91 11.72 -1.64
C ALA A 112 -14.24 12.07 -0.31
N ASP A 113 -14.05 11.05 0.52
CA ASP A 113 -13.18 11.06 1.70
C ASP A 113 -12.35 9.78 1.65
N MET A 114 -11.04 9.92 1.51
CA MET A 114 -10.14 8.78 1.33
C MET A 114 -8.87 8.93 2.15
N ASN A 115 -8.43 7.81 2.71
CA ASN A 115 -7.13 7.73 3.36
C ASN A 115 -6.01 7.68 2.32
N VAL A 116 -4.95 8.43 2.56
CA VAL A 116 -3.70 8.42 1.81
C VAL A 116 -2.62 7.83 2.72
N SER A 117 -1.93 6.80 2.24
CA SER A 117 -0.83 6.17 2.95
C SER A 117 0.46 6.36 2.18
N VAL A 118 1.42 7.06 2.79
CA VAL A 118 2.72 7.33 2.17
C VAL A 118 3.74 6.29 2.62
N VAL A 119 4.22 5.51 1.66
CA VAL A 119 5.15 4.38 1.86
C VAL A 119 6.51 4.67 1.26
N ALA A 120 7.52 3.84 1.57
CA ALA A 120 8.84 3.97 0.96
C ALA A 120 8.76 3.80 -0.55
N GLN A 121 9.57 4.60 -1.28
CA GLN A 121 9.92 4.37 -2.70
C GLN A 121 10.40 2.93 -2.93
N ASN A 122 10.91 2.31 -1.86
CA ASN A 122 11.54 1.00 -1.85
C ASN A 122 10.63 -0.01 -1.16
N ALA A 123 9.30 0.02 -1.38
CA ALA A 123 8.45 -1.09 -0.95
C ALA A 123 8.97 -2.45 -1.48
N SER A 124 9.81 -2.42 -2.52
CA SER A 124 10.58 -3.53 -3.06
C SER A 124 11.76 -3.98 -2.21
N THR A 125 12.37 -3.12 -1.39
CA THR A 125 13.58 -3.49 -0.63
C THR A 125 13.21 -4.15 0.68
N VAL A 126 13.52 -5.44 0.80
CA VAL A 126 13.21 -6.26 1.97
C VAL A 126 14.49 -6.64 2.70
N THR A 127 14.48 -6.50 4.01
CA THR A 127 15.56 -6.95 4.88
C THR A 127 15.17 -8.24 5.58
N LEU A 128 15.86 -9.33 5.26
CA LEU A 128 15.72 -10.62 5.94
C LEU A 128 16.78 -10.73 7.04
N THR A 129 16.35 -10.85 8.29
CA THR A 129 17.24 -11.17 9.41
C THR A 129 17.22 -12.67 9.67
N ARG A 130 18.36 -13.36 9.55
CA ARG A 130 18.50 -14.80 9.83
C ARG A 130 19.72 -15.02 10.72
N GLY A 131 19.47 -15.47 11.95
CA GLY A 131 20.52 -15.60 12.97
C GLY A 131 21.11 -14.23 13.30
N ALA A 132 22.43 -14.11 13.25
CA ALA A 132 23.14 -12.84 13.39
C ALA A 132 23.34 -12.09 12.07
N GLY A 133 22.82 -12.61 10.95
CA GLY A 133 23.01 -12.03 9.62
C GLY A 133 21.81 -11.23 9.14
N GLN A 134 22.09 -10.11 8.48
CA GLN A 134 21.12 -9.31 7.75
C GLN A 134 21.35 -9.45 6.24
N TYR A 135 20.28 -9.59 5.46
CA TYR A 135 20.31 -9.75 4.01
C TYR A 135 19.30 -8.82 3.35
N SER A 136 19.76 -7.97 2.46
CA SER A 136 18.90 -7.05 1.72
C SER A 136 18.55 -7.59 0.32
N TYR A 137 17.30 -7.40 -0.07
CA TYR A 137 16.71 -7.89 -1.31
C TYR A 137 15.94 -6.77 -2.01
N ASN A 138 15.88 -6.78 -3.34
CA ASN A 138 14.96 -5.98 -4.13
C ASN A 138 13.94 -6.92 -4.79
N CYS A 139 12.67 -6.78 -4.44
CA CYS A 139 11.57 -7.65 -4.82
C CYS A 139 10.61 -6.93 -5.77
N THR A 140 11.01 -6.78 -7.04
CA THR A 140 10.12 -6.27 -8.10
C THR A 140 10.52 -6.82 -9.46
N PRO A 141 9.75 -7.72 -10.11
CA PRO A 141 8.71 -8.64 -9.61
C PRO A 141 9.26 -9.95 -9.02
N ARG A 142 10.59 -10.15 -9.07
CA ARG A 142 11.31 -11.28 -8.46
C ARG A 142 12.29 -10.72 -7.44
N CYS A 143 12.53 -11.45 -6.36
CA CYS A 143 13.46 -11.02 -5.32
C CYS A 143 14.90 -11.34 -5.73
N GLU A 144 15.70 -10.30 -5.90
CA GLU A 144 17.13 -10.39 -6.18
C GLU A 144 17.93 -9.82 -5.00
N ARG A 145 19.11 -10.38 -4.74
CA ARG A 145 19.99 -9.95 -3.66
C ARG A 145 20.67 -8.64 -4.04
N VAL A 146 20.50 -7.61 -3.21
CA VAL A 146 21.23 -6.34 -3.32
C VAL A 146 22.07 -6.19 -2.05
N PRO A 147 23.39 -6.40 -2.12
CA PRO A 147 24.28 -6.25 -0.98
C PRO A 147 24.20 -4.81 -0.45
N ALA A 148 23.67 -4.63 0.75
CA ALA A 148 23.62 -3.34 1.42
C ALA A 148 24.77 -3.21 2.43
N MET A 149 25.21 -1.96 2.66
CA MET A 149 26.20 -1.67 3.71
C MET A 149 25.55 -1.94 5.07
N GLY A 150 26.07 -2.93 5.81
CA GLY A 150 25.49 -3.42 7.07
C GLY A 150 24.87 -4.82 7.00
N ASP A 151 24.74 -5.41 5.81
CA ASP A 151 24.44 -6.85 5.67
C ASP A 151 25.62 -7.72 6.14
N SER A 152 25.38 -9.02 6.39
CA SER A 152 26.40 -9.90 6.98
C SER A 152 27.72 -9.90 6.19
N PRO A 153 28.89 -9.95 6.86
CA PRO A 153 30.20 -9.76 6.21
C PRO A 153 30.50 -10.77 5.10
N GLU A 154 29.89 -11.95 5.15
CA GLU A 154 30.00 -12.99 4.12
C GLU A 154 29.45 -12.55 2.74
N SER A 155 28.44 -11.67 2.75
CA SER A 155 27.82 -11.15 1.53
C SER A 155 28.73 -10.17 0.79
N PHE A 156 29.48 -9.34 1.52
CA PHE A 156 30.43 -8.38 0.95
C PHE A 156 31.67 -9.09 0.37
N ALA A 157 32.20 -10.08 1.10
CA ALA A 157 33.36 -10.86 0.66
C ALA A 157 33.06 -11.65 -0.64
N THR A 158 31.87 -12.26 -0.74
CA THR A 158 31.45 -12.97 -1.94
C THR A 158 31.29 -12.04 -3.14
N LEU A 159 30.67 -10.86 -2.95
CA LEU A 159 30.50 -9.88 -4.02
C LEU A 159 31.84 -9.33 -4.52
N MET A 160 32.76 -9.00 -3.60
CA MET A 160 34.12 -8.55 -3.95
C MET A 160 34.88 -9.63 -4.73
N SER A 161 34.75 -10.91 -4.34
CA SER A 161 35.38 -12.02 -5.07
C SER A 161 34.82 -12.18 -6.50
N GLN A 162 33.51 -11.99 -6.70
CA GLN A 162 32.86 -12.02 -8.01
C GLN A 162 33.22 -10.79 -8.87
N MET A 163 33.36 -9.62 -8.23
CA MET A 163 33.77 -8.39 -8.92
C MET A 163 35.22 -8.48 -9.38
N SER A 164 36.12 -9.08 -8.59
CA SER A 164 37.52 -9.32 -8.97
C SER A 164 37.68 -10.35 -10.10
N THR A 165 36.85 -11.39 -10.14
CA THR A 165 36.86 -12.40 -11.22
C THR A 165 36.26 -11.86 -12.52
N THR A 166 35.24 -10.99 -12.44
CA THR A 166 34.66 -10.35 -13.63
C THR A 166 35.53 -9.18 -14.12
N ALA A 167 36.14 -8.39 -13.22
CA ALA A 167 37.09 -7.35 -13.58
C ALA A 167 38.43 -7.91 -14.10
N GLY A 168 38.79 -9.15 -13.74
CA GLY A 168 39.90 -9.89 -14.35
C GLY A 168 39.59 -10.44 -15.76
N SER A 169 38.31 -10.46 -16.17
CA SER A 169 37.88 -10.98 -17.47
C SER A 169 37.77 -9.92 -18.58
N SER A 170 37.96 -8.63 -18.26
CA SER A 170 38.04 -7.54 -19.25
C SER A 170 39.47 -7.25 -19.74
N GLY A 171 40.46 -8.07 -19.34
CA GLY A 171 41.87 -7.83 -19.59
C GLY A 171 42.62 -8.87 -20.43
N SER A 172 41.96 -9.73 -21.22
CA SER A 172 42.68 -10.69 -22.07
C SER A 172 41.94 -11.04 -23.36
N ALA A 173 41.81 -10.06 -24.23
CA ALA A 173 41.63 -10.29 -25.67
C ALA A 173 42.38 -9.20 -26.44
N GLY A 174 43.66 -9.42 -26.73
CA GLY A 174 44.45 -8.49 -27.53
C GLY A 174 45.87 -8.98 -27.85
N GLY A 175 46.06 -9.40 -29.11
CA GLY A 175 47.31 -9.28 -29.89
C GLY A 175 48.42 -10.30 -29.59
N THR A 176 48.63 -11.32 -30.42
CA THR A 176 49.50 -11.35 -31.61
C THR A 176 51.01 -11.21 -31.34
N ASP A 177 51.68 -12.36 -31.50
CA ASP A 177 52.81 -12.63 -32.42
C ASP A 177 54.02 -11.68 -32.44
N SER A 178 55.21 -12.22 -32.13
CA SER A 178 56.50 -12.01 -32.82
C SER A 178 57.62 -12.78 -32.12
N GLY A 179 58.43 -13.50 -32.91
CA GLY A 179 59.43 -14.47 -32.44
C GLY A 179 60.85 -13.95 -32.23
N ALA A 180 61.78 -14.93 -32.24
CA ALA A 180 63.25 -14.85 -32.18
C ALA A 180 63.84 -14.42 -30.82
N SER A 181 64.98 -14.89 -30.32
CA SER A 181 65.92 -15.99 -30.59
C SER A 181 66.98 -15.93 -29.46
N SER A 182 67.72 -17.02 -29.25
CA SER A 182 69.11 -17.05 -28.75
C SER A 182 69.38 -17.09 -27.24
N GLY A 183 69.83 -18.28 -26.79
CA GLY A 183 71.09 -18.43 -26.06
C GLY A 183 71.04 -18.57 -24.54
N ASP A 184 70.90 -19.81 -24.04
CA ASP A 184 71.22 -20.15 -22.65
C ASP A 184 72.37 -21.19 -22.63
N GLY A 185 73.52 -20.78 -22.13
CA GLY A 185 74.63 -21.66 -21.75
C GLY A 185 74.60 -21.92 -20.23
N PRO A 186 75.11 -23.06 -19.75
CA PRO A 186 74.96 -23.44 -18.35
C PRO A 186 75.97 -22.72 -17.45
N MET A 187 75.52 -22.28 -16.26
CA MET A 187 76.38 -21.88 -15.16
C MET A 187 76.18 -22.86 -13.99
N TYR A 188 77.22 -23.66 -13.78
CA TYR A 188 77.64 -24.48 -12.62
C TYR A 188 76.58 -25.15 -11.73
#